data_AF-A0A9F2R0H5-F1
#
_entry.id   AF-A0A9F2R0H5-F1
#
_cell.length_a   1.000
_cell.length_b   1.000
_cell.length_c   1.000
_cell.angle_alpha   90.00
_cell.angle_beta   90.00
_cell.angle_gamma   90.00
#
_symmetry.space_group_name_H-M   'P 1'
#
loop_
_entity.id
_entity.type
_entity.pdbx_description
1 polymer ?
#
loop_
_entity_poly.entity_id
_entity_poly.type
_entity_poly.pdbx_seq_one_letter_code
_entity_poly.pdbx_strand_id
1 'polypeptide(L)'
;MALTSFLPAPTQLSQDQLELEERARSQRVRQTALVSSRREPPPYGYRKGWIPRMLEDFGEGGAFPEIHVAQYPLDMGRKKKMSNALAVQVDAEGKIKYDAIARQGQSKDKVIGFSNVYV
;
A
#
# COMPACT_ATOMS: atom_id res chain seq x y z
N MET A 1 -11.87 63.32 -30.59
CA MET A 1 -10.89 62.57 -29.77
C MET A 1 -11.67 61.89 -28.65
N ALA A 2 -11.55 60.56 -28.49
CA ALA A 2 -12.37 59.79 -27.56
C ALA A 2 -11.70 59.63 -26.18
N LEU A 3 -12.47 59.80 -25.11
CA LEU A 3 -12.02 59.77 -23.70
C LEU A 3 -11.52 58.38 -23.24
N THR A 4 -11.73 57.33 -24.04
CA THR A 4 -11.39 55.95 -23.71
C THR A 4 -9.89 55.66 -23.79
N SER A 5 -9.07 56.53 -24.39
CA SER A 5 -7.61 56.36 -24.47
C SER A 5 -6.84 56.99 -23.31
N PHE A 6 -7.51 57.76 -22.43
CA PHE A 6 -6.89 58.40 -21.26
C PHE A 6 -7.04 57.60 -19.96
N LEU A 7 -7.76 56.48 -19.99
CA LEU A 7 -8.00 55.65 -18.82
C LEU A 7 -7.21 54.33 -18.90
N PRO A 8 -6.66 53.85 -17.78
CA PRO A 8 -5.99 52.55 -17.74
C PRO A 8 -7.00 51.42 -18.01
N ALA A 9 -6.54 50.36 -18.67
CA ALA A 9 -7.37 49.21 -18.96
C ALA A 9 -7.95 48.63 -17.66
N PRO A 10 -9.26 48.28 -17.64
CA PRO A 10 -9.91 47.74 -16.45
C PRO A 10 -9.21 46.45 -16.01
N THR A 11 -8.74 46.42 -14.77
CA THR A 11 -8.04 45.29 -14.15
C THR A 11 -8.98 44.28 -13.51
N GLN A 12 -10.26 44.62 -13.36
CA GLN A 12 -11.29 43.71 -12.85
C GLN A 12 -11.74 42.76 -13.96
N LEU A 13 -11.47 41.48 -13.74
CA LEU A 13 -12.02 40.40 -14.55
C LEU A 13 -13.54 40.35 -14.37
N SER A 14 -14.24 40.06 -15.46
CA SER A 14 -15.69 39.80 -15.41
C SER A 14 -16.00 38.55 -14.59
N GLN A 15 -17.20 38.50 -14.00
CA GLN A 15 -17.66 37.34 -13.23
C GLN A 15 -17.61 36.05 -14.06
N ASP A 16 -17.92 36.12 -15.36
CA ASP A 16 -17.84 35.01 -16.31
C ASP A 16 -16.40 34.49 -16.49
N GLN A 17 -15.39 35.37 -16.51
CA GLN A 17 -13.99 34.96 -16.61
C GLN A 17 -13.52 34.24 -15.35
N LEU A 18 -13.96 34.69 -14.17
CA LEU A 18 -13.62 34.03 -12.90
C LEU A 18 -14.24 32.63 -12.83
N GLU A 19 -15.50 32.48 -13.25
CA GLU A 19 -16.17 31.18 -13.26
C GLU A 19 -15.52 30.21 -14.25
N LEU A 20 -15.09 30.68 -15.42
CA LEU A 20 -14.33 29.89 -16.39
C LEU A 20 -12.97 29.41 -15.85
N GLU A 21 -12.24 30.29 -15.17
CA GLU A 21 -10.98 29.91 -14.52
C GLU A 21 -11.20 28.88 -13.40
N GLU A 22 -12.20 29.08 -12.56
CA GLU A 22 -12.53 28.17 -11.47
C GLU A 22 -12.96 26.81 -12.00
N ARG A 23 -13.72 26.78 -13.09
CA ARG A 23 -14.12 25.55 -13.78
C ARG A 23 -12.93 24.85 -14.43
N ALA A 24 -12.00 25.58 -15.02
CA ALA A 24 -10.75 25.03 -15.57
C ALA A 24 -9.83 24.48 -14.45
N ARG A 25 -9.72 25.19 -13.32
CA ARG A 25 -9.00 24.71 -12.12
C ARG A 25 -9.65 23.44 -11.58
N SER A 26 -10.98 23.42 -11.45
CA SER A 26 -11.74 22.26 -10.97
C SER A 26 -11.59 21.05 -11.88
N GLN A 27 -11.60 21.26 -13.21
CA GLN A 27 -11.37 20.20 -14.19
C GLN A 27 -9.94 19.64 -14.11
N ARG A 28 -8.92 20.51 -13.98
CA ARG A 28 -7.53 20.06 -13.79
C ARG A 28 -7.34 19.25 -12.52
N VAL A 29 -7.93 19.68 -11.41
CA VAL A 29 -7.88 18.96 -10.13
C VAL A 29 -8.55 17.58 -10.25
N ARG A 30 -9.69 17.49 -10.95
CA ARG A 30 -10.36 16.20 -11.22
C ARG A 30 -9.53 15.26 -12.08
N GLN A 31 -8.81 15.77 -13.08
CA GLN A 31 -7.96 14.96 -13.95
C GLN A 31 -6.76 14.36 -13.19
N THR A 32 -6.20 15.06 -12.21
CA THR A 32 -5.09 14.54 -11.38
C THR A 32 -5.51 13.57 -10.28
N ALA A 33 -6.80 13.53 -9.93
CA ALA A 33 -7.30 12.74 -8.80
C ALA A 33 -7.66 11.28 -9.15
N LEU A 34 -7.65 10.90 -10.45
CA LEU A 34 -8.12 9.59 -10.92
C LEU A 34 -7.00 8.56 -11.18
N VAL A 35 -5.78 8.78 -10.68
CA VAL A 35 -4.74 7.74 -10.72
C VAL A 35 -4.76 6.96 -9.41
N SER A 36 -5.81 6.15 -9.23
CA SER A 36 -5.69 4.93 -8.42
C SER A 36 -5.10 3.85 -9.32
N SER A 37 -3.84 4.04 -9.72
CA SER A 37 -3.08 2.93 -10.29
C SER A 37 -3.02 1.86 -9.20
N ARG A 38 -3.30 0.60 -9.56
CA ARG A 38 -2.86 -0.52 -8.73
C ARG A 38 -1.42 -0.23 -8.34
N ARG A 39 -1.12 -0.20 -7.04
CA ARG A 39 0.22 0.10 -6.53
C ARG A 39 1.10 -1.10 -6.75
N GLU A 40 1.35 -1.40 -8.01
CA GLU A 40 2.26 -2.45 -8.40
C GLU A 40 3.69 -1.91 -8.28
N PRO A 41 4.60 -2.67 -7.65
CA PRO A 41 5.98 -2.24 -7.54
C PRO A 41 6.57 -1.98 -8.94
N PRO A 42 7.31 -0.86 -9.14
CA PRO A 42 8.03 -0.63 -10.39
C PRO A 42 8.95 -1.81 -10.73
N PRO A 43 9.15 -2.12 -12.02
CA PRO A 43 10.02 -3.22 -12.44
C PRO A 43 11.46 -3.03 -11.92
N TYR A 44 12.17 -4.15 -11.77
CA TYR A 44 13.55 -4.17 -11.29
C TYR A 44 14.45 -3.25 -12.12
N GLY A 45 15.34 -2.50 -11.46
CA GLY A 45 16.21 -1.50 -12.11
C GLY A 45 15.59 -0.10 -12.25
N TYR A 46 14.26 0.04 -12.16
CA TYR A 46 13.57 1.34 -12.16
C TYR A 46 13.12 1.81 -10.77
N ARG A 47 13.66 1.19 -9.70
CA ARG A 47 13.30 1.50 -8.31
C ARG A 47 14.14 2.59 -7.66
N LYS A 48 15.01 3.27 -8.43
CA LYS A 48 15.86 4.35 -7.90
C LYS A 48 14.99 5.51 -7.40
N GLY A 49 15.01 5.76 -6.09
CA GLY A 49 14.22 6.80 -5.44
C GLY A 49 12.78 6.41 -5.12
N TRP A 50 12.34 5.20 -5.47
CA TRP A 50 11.05 4.67 -5.04
C TRP A 50 11.23 3.96 -3.69
N ILE A 51 10.41 4.32 -2.71
CA ILE A 51 10.49 3.77 -1.35
C ILE A 51 9.08 3.26 -0.99
N PRO A 52 8.88 1.93 -0.85
CA PRO A 52 7.61 1.40 -0.40
C PRO A 52 7.40 1.78 1.06
N ARG A 53 6.26 2.40 1.37
CA ARG A 53 5.91 2.83 2.73
C ARG A 53 4.80 1.98 3.31
N MET A 54 3.87 1.52 2.47
CA MET A 54 2.69 0.75 2.87
C MET A 54 2.77 -0.69 2.40
N LEU A 55 1.99 -1.57 3.04
CA LEU A 55 1.94 -3.00 2.72
C LEU A 55 1.50 -3.24 1.27
N GLU A 56 0.60 -2.40 0.77
CA GLU A 56 0.07 -2.48 -0.60
C GLU A 56 1.11 -2.06 -1.65
N ASP A 57 2.12 -1.27 -1.27
CA ASP A 57 3.19 -0.84 -2.19
C ASP A 57 4.11 -2.03 -2.56
N PHE A 58 4.12 -3.09 -1.76
CA PHE A 58 4.85 -4.33 -2.06
C PHE A 58 4.10 -5.23 -3.05
N GLY A 59 2.79 -5.00 -3.28
CA GLY A 59 1.95 -5.87 -4.09
C GLY A 59 1.90 -7.29 -3.54
N GLU A 60 2.39 -8.26 -4.31
CA GLU A 60 2.62 -9.65 -3.88
C GLU A 60 4.13 -9.95 -3.63
N GLY A 61 4.98 -8.93 -3.78
CA GLY A 61 6.43 -9.05 -3.83
C GLY A 61 7.10 -8.97 -2.46
N GLY A 62 8.20 -9.73 -2.33
CA GLY A 62 9.10 -9.65 -1.17
C GLY A 62 9.84 -8.31 -1.05
N ALA A 63 10.71 -8.20 -0.06
CA ALA A 63 11.50 -6.99 0.17
C ALA A 63 12.49 -6.72 -0.97
N PHE A 64 12.69 -5.45 -1.33
CA PHE A 64 13.60 -5.03 -2.40
C PHE A 64 14.98 -4.68 -1.83
N PRO A 65 16.01 -5.53 -2.00
CA PRO A 65 17.33 -5.33 -1.37
C PRO A 65 18.07 -4.09 -1.91
N GLU A 66 17.69 -3.61 -3.10
CA GLU A 66 18.27 -2.41 -3.74
C GLU A 66 17.86 -1.10 -3.08
N ILE A 67 16.83 -1.11 -2.23
CA ILE A 67 16.37 0.06 -1.48
C ILE A 67 16.92 -0.07 -0.06
N HIS A 68 17.86 0.79 0.32
CA HIS A 68 18.49 0.81 1.65
C HIS A 68 17.56 1.39 2.74
N VAL A 69 16.35 0.84 2.85
CA VAL A 69 15.34 1.17 3.85
C VAL A 69 14.78 -0.14 4.40
N ALA A 70 14.53 -0.18 5.70
CA ALA A 70 13.90 -1.33 6.34
C ALA A 70 12.47 -1.53 5.79
N GLN A 71 12.26 -2.65 5.12
CA GLN A 71 11.01 -3.00 4.46
C GLN A 71 10.33 -4.16 5.18
N TYR A 72 9.00 -4.09 5.30
CA TYR A 72 8.21 -5.04 6.06
C TYR A 72 6.95 -5.48 5.28
N PRO A 73 7.08 -6.26 4.17
CA PRO A 73 5.97 -6.57 3.26
C PRO A 73 4.74 -7.25 3.88
N LEU A 74 4.91 -7.98 5.00
CA LEU A 74 3.84 -8.66 5.74
C LEU A 74 4.04 -8.49 7.26
N ASP A 75 4.56 -7.33 7.67
CA ASP A 75 5.07 -7.10 9.04
C ASP A 75 6.14 -8.12 9.49
N MET A 76 6.67 -8.91 8.55
CA MET A 76 7.78 -9.83 8.77
C MET A 76 9.03 -9.04 9.16
N GLY A 77 9.75 -9.47 10.20
CA GLY A 77 10.97 -8.79 10.66
C GLY A 77 10.73 -7.58 11.57
N ARG A 78 9.48 -7.14 11.77
CA ARG A 78 9.17 -6.16 12.82
C ARG A 78 9.30 -6.82 14.20
N LYS A 79 9.79 -6.05 15.18
CA LYS A 79 9.80 -6.48 16.58
C LYS A 79 8.34 -6.63 17.06
N LYS A 80 7.89 -7.87 17.25
CA LYS A 80 6.58 -8.17 17.84
C LYS A 80 6.68 -8.15 19.37
N LYS A 81 5.57 -7.85 20.04
CA LYS A 81 5.47 -8.01 21.51
C LYS A 81 5.68 -9.49 21.85
N MET A 82 6.37 -9.78 22.95
CA MET A 82 6.54 -11.16 23.41
C MET A 82 5.16 -11.77 23.70
N SER A 83 4.84 -12.89 23.04
CA SER A 83 3.58 -13.60 23.20
C SER A 83 3.88 -15.07 23.46
N ASN A 84 3.12 -15.67 24.37
CA ASN A 84 3.21 -17.11 24.69
C ASN A 84 2.41 -17.99 23.71
N ALA A 85 1.91 -17.41 22.61
CA ALA A 85 1.19 -18.15 21.58
C ALA A 85 2.15 -19.05 20.78
N LEU A 86 1.75 -20.31 20.55
CA LEU A 86 2.49 -21.22 19.68
C LEU A 86 2.41 -20.74 18.22
N ALA A 87 3.53 -20.80 17.50
CA ALA A 87 3.57 -20.42 16.08
C ALA A 87 2.67 -21.34 15.24
N VAL A 88 1.80 -20.76 14.43
CA VAL A 88 0.94 -21.49 13.49
C VAL A 88 1.82 -22.19 12.46
N GLN A 89 1.75 -23.51 12.41
CA GLN A 89 2.48 -24.32 11.44
C GLN A 89 1.57 -24.67 10.27
N VAL A 90 2.13 -24.71 9.07
CA VAL A 90 1.45 -25.17 7.85
C VAL A 90 2.13 -26.44 7.32
N ASP A 91 1.37 -27.28 6.61
CA ASP A 91 1.90 -28.43 5.89
C ASP A 91 2.36 -28.08 4.47
N ALA A 92 2.92 -29.07 3.78
CA ALA A 92 3.40 -28.91 2.41
C ALA A 92 2.26 -28.60 1.42
N GLU A 93 1.01 -28.86 1.79
CA GLU A 93 -0.20 -28.61 1.01
C GLU A 93 -0.80 -27.23 1.34
N GLY A 94 -0.22 -26.50 2.30
CA GLY A 94 -0.68 -25.17 2.72
C GLY A 94 -1.83 -25.17 3.73
N LYS A 95 -2.20 -26.32 4.29
CA LYS A 95 -3.20 -26.40 5.36
C LYS A 95 -2.56 -26.14 6.72
N ILE A 96 -3.37 -25.60 7.63
CA ILE A 96 -2.94 -25.31 9.00
C ILE A 96 -2.82 -26.61 9.79
N LYS A 97 -1.65 -26.86 10.38
CA LYS A 97 -1.39 -28.00 11.26
C LYS A 97 -1.88 -27.71 12.66
N TYR A 98 -3.12 -28.11 12.96
CA TYR A 98 -3.65 -28.10 14.32
C TYR A 98 -3.00 -29.15 15.24
N ASP A 99 -2.30 -30.14 14.67
CA ASP A 99 -1.49 -31.14 15.39
C ASP A 99 -0.48 -30.52 16.37
N ALA A 100 0.01 -29.31 16.08
CA ALA A 100 0.98 -28.63 16.94
C ALA A 100 0.47 -28.43 18.37
N ILE A 101 -0.86 -28.32 18.54
CA ILE A 101 -1.50 -28.23 19.86
C ILE A 101 -1.55 -29.61 20.52
N ALA A 102 -1.91 -30.66 19.77
CA ALA A 102 -1.97 -32.03 20.28
C ALA A 102 -0.59 -32.57 20.68
N ARG A 103 0.47 -32.09 20.02
CA ARG A 103 1.88 -32.42 20.32
C ARG A 103 2.49 -31.59 21.45
N GLN A 104 1.81 -30.57 21.97
CA GLN A 104 2.35 -29.73 23.03
C GLN A 104 2.68 -30.58 24.28
N GLY A 105 3.99 -30.76 24.55
CA GLY A 105 4.49 -31.58 25.65
C GLY A 105 4.85 -33.04 25.31
N GLN A 106 4.79 -33.44 24.03
CA GLN A 106 5.20 -34.78 23.56
C GLN A 106 6.47 -34.67 22.69
N SER A 107 7.23 -35.77 22.56
CA SER A 107 8.41 -35.79 21.69
C SER A 107 8.01 -35.73 20.21
N LYS A 108 8.94 -35.24 19.39
CA LYS A 108 8.76 -35.05 17.94
C LYS A 108 8.42 -36.38 17.23
N ASP A 109 8.92 -37.48 17.79
CA ASP A 109 8.89 -38.82 17.20
C ASP A 109 7.65 -39.64 17.61
N LYS A 110 6.83 -39.14 18.55
CA LYS A 110 5.63 -39.86 18.98
C LYS A 110 4.51 -39.67 17.96
N VAL A 111 3.96 -40.75 17.43
CA VAL A 111 2.78 -40.69 16.55
C VAL A 111 1.55 -40.39 17.41
N ILE A 112 0.86 -39.28 17.10
CA ILE A 112 -0.39 -38.87 17.76
C ILE A 112 -1.48 -38.92 16.70
N GLY A 113 -2.58 -39.64 16.99
CA GLY A 113 -3.77 -39.64 16.16
C GLY A 113 -4.62 -38.42 16.50
N PHE A 114 -4.74 -37.47 15.58
CA PHE A 114 -5.63 -36.32 15.68
C PHE A 114 -6.44 -36.24 14.38
N SER A 115 -7.74 -35.95 14.49
CA SER A 115 -8.61 -35.74 13.34
C SER A 115 -8.85 -34.24 13.15
N ASN A 116 -8.65 -33.76 11.92
CA ASN A 116 -8.97 -32.39 11.56
C ASN A 116 -10.49 -32.26 11.43
N VAL A 117 -11.13 -31.65 12.44
CA VAL A 117 -12.53 -31.23 12.34
C VAL A 117 -12.53 -29.90 11.59
N TYR A 118 -12.99 -29.91 10.34
CA TYR A 118 -13.27 -28.71 9.57
C TYR A 118 -14.52 -28.04 10.17
N VAL A 119 -14.41 -26.79 10.62
CA VAL A 119 -15.55 -25.90 10.91
C VAL A 119 -15.84 -25.07 9.68
#